data_AF-A0A9E2SBC5-F1
#
_entry.id   AF-A0A9E2SBC5-F1
#
_cell.length_a   1.000
_cell.length_b   1.000
_cell.length_c   1.000
_cell.angle_alpha   90.00
_cell.angle_beta   90.00
_cell.angle_gamma   90.00
#
_symmetry.space_group_name_H-M   'P 1'
#
loop_
_entity.id
_entity.type
_entity.pdbx_description
1 polymer ?
#
loop_
_entity_poly.entity_id
_entity_poly.type
_entity_poly.pdbx_seq_one_letter_code
_entity_poly.pdbx_strand_id
1 'polypeptide(L)' 'MPDIKKFLAFNGFENTRRNDYFNKELGLILEGMHDENILVNSNTLFFIDTVFYTVSLA' A
#
# COMPACT_ATOMS: atom_id res chain seq x y z
N MET A 1 7.65 9.57 10.18
CA MET A 1 6.63 8.50 10.05
C MET A 1 7.31 7.16 10.22
N PRO A 2 6.66 6.14 10.81
CA PRO A 2 7.13 4.77 10.63
C PRO A 2 7.29 4.52 9.13
N ASP A 3 8.41 3.91 8.75
CA ASP A 3 8.75 3.62 7.35
C ASP A 3 7.59 2.86 6.69
N ILE A 4 6.89 3.51 5.74
CA ILE A 4 5.69 2.96 5.11
C ILE A 4 5.99 1.59 4.49
N LYS A 5 7.22 1.38 4.00
CA LYS A 5 7.65 0.11 3.44
C LYS A 5 7.63 -1.00 4.48
N LYS A 6 8.09 -0.70 5.71
CA LYS A 6 8.03 -1.65 6.84
C LYS A 6 6.60 -1.90 7.29
N PHE A 7 5.77 -0.86 7.32
CA PHE A 7 4.36 -1.00 7.66
C PHE A 7 3.62 -1.90 6.67
N LEU A 8 3.79 -1.65 5.36
CA LEU A 8 3.20 -2.45 4.30
C LEU A 8 3.73 -3.89 4.33
N ALA A 9 5.04 -4.07 4.46
CA ALA A 9 5.65 -5.41 4.56
C ALA A 9 5.14 -6.19 5.78
N PHE A 10 4.98 -5.54 6.94
CA PHE A 10 4.38 -6.15 8.13
C PHE A 10 2.94 -6.64 7.87
N ASN A 11 2.20 -5.95 6.99
CA ASN A 11 0.83 -6.31 6.60
C ASN A 11 0.78 -7.20 5.34
N GLY A 12 1.87 -7.86 4.95
CA GLY A 12 1.88 -8.83 3.85
C GLY A 12 1.89 -8.23 2.45
N PHE A 13 2.16 -6.93 2.32
CA PHE A 13 2.37 -6.30 1.02
C PHE A 13 3.84 -6.42 0.59
N GLU A 14 4.05 -6.93 -0.62
CA GLU A 14 5.34 -7.02 -1.27
C GLU A 14 5.51 -5.86 -2.25
N ASN A 15 6.66 -5.19 -2.24
CA ASN A 15 6.97 -4.16 -3.23
C ASN A 15 7.27 -4.84 -4.58
N THR A 16 6.46 -4.57 -5.59
CA THR A 16 6.61 -5.18 -6.91
C THR A 16 7.50 -4.33 -7.82
N ARG A 17 7.22 -3.03 -7.89
CA ARG A 17 7.99 -2.06 -8.69
C ARG A 17 7.84 -0.66 -8.11
N ARG A 18 8.96 0.07 -7.92
CA ARG A 18 8.97 1.45 -7.43
C ARG A 18 8.13 1.61 -6.14
N ASN A 19 6.95 2.20 -6.25
CA ASN A 19 6.01 2.48 -5.16
C ASN A 19 4.70 1.70 -5.34
N ASP A 20 4.76 0.56 -6.04
CA ASP A 20 3.63 -0.33 -6.22
C ASP A 20 3.80 -1.55 -5.32
N TYR A 21 2.68 -2.02 -4.76
CA TYR A 21 2.65 -3.08 -3.77
C TYR A 21 1.58 -4.09 -4.08
N PHE A 22 1.86 -5.36 -3.81
CA PHE A 22 0.91 -6.45 -3.99
C PHE A 22 0.79 -7.27 -2.71
N ASN A 23 -0.44 -7.48 -2.25
CA ASN A 23 -0.74 -8.46 -1.22
C ASN A 23 -1.50 -9.62 -1.87
N LYS A 24 -0.83 -10.77 -1.95
CA LYS A 24 -1.38 -11.98 -2.54
C LYS A 24 -2.54 -12.53 -1.72
N GLU A 25 -2.43 -12.57 -0.40
CA GLU A 25 -3.48 -13.14 0.46
C GLU A 25 -4.81 -12.38 0.32
N LEU A 26 -4.74 -11.05 0.24
CA LEU A 26 -5.91 -10.18 0.08
C LEU A 26 -6.34 -10.00 -1.38
N GLY A 27 -5.52 -10.40 -2.35
CA GLY A 27 -5.75 -10.11 -3.77
C GLY A 27 -5.78 -8.60 -4.05
N LEU A 28 -4.90 -7.80 -3.42
CA LEU A 28 -4.88 -6.34 -3.53
C LEU A 28 -3.59 -5.82 -4.15
N ILE A 29 -3.70 -4.89 -5.09
CA ILE A 29 -2.60 -4.12 -5.65
C ILE A 29 -2.79 -2.66 -5.26
N LEU A 30 -1.75 -2.04 -4.72
CA LEU A 30 -1.65 -0.60 -4.48
C LEU A 30 -0.69 -0.01 -5.49
N GLU A 31 -1.14 0.93 -6.31
CA GLU A 31 -0.27 1.67 -7.24
C GLU A 31 -0.10 3.11 -6.77
N GLY A 32 1.12 3.65 -6.92
CA GLY A 32 1.41 5.05 -6.62
C GLY A 32 1.51 5.37 -5.12
N MET A 33 2.02 4.45 -4.30
CA MET A 33 2.25 4.66 -2.86
C MET A 33 3.49 5.53 -2.59
N HIS A 34 3.36 6.82 -2.85
CA HIS A 34 4.35 7.83 -2.52
C HIS A 34 4.14 8.40 -1.11
N ASP A 35 5.20 8.81 -0.42
CA ASP A 35 5.07 9.39 0.94
C ASP A 35 4.21 10.67 0.93
N GLU A 36 4.29 11.49 -0.14
CA GLU A 36 3.44 12.69 -0.30
C GLU A 36 1.94 12.39 -0.46
N ASN A 37 1.61 11.16 -0.88
CA ASN A 37 0.25 10.70 -1.14
C ASN A 37 -0.40 10.07 0.11
N ILE A 38 0.30 10.10 1.25
CA ILE A 38 -0.14 9.46 2.49
C ILE A 38 -0.22 10.50 3.59
N LEU A 39 -1.44 10.78 4.04
CA LEU A 39 -1.68 11.63 5.21
C LEU A 39 -1.92 10.75 6.44
N VAL A 40 -1.36 11.13 7.57
CA VAL A 40 -1.60 10.47 8.86
C VAL A 40 -2.34 11.43 9.77
N ASN A 41 -3.51 11.02 10.27
CA ASN A 41 -4.23 11.76 11.30
C ASN A 41 -4.81 10.79 12.33
N SER A 42 -4.56 11.03 13.62
CA SER A 42 -5.03 10.18 14.73
C SER A 42 -4.79 8.68 14.47
N ASN A 43 -3.57 8.31 14.07
CA ASN A 43 -3.15 6.94 13.71
C ASN A 43 -3.89 6.31 12.51
N THR A 44 -4.70 7.08 11.79
CA THR A 44 -5.38 6.63 10.57
C THR A 44 -4.60 7.09 9.35
N LEU A 45 -4.42 6.19 8.39
CA LEU A 45 -3.83 6.49 7.09
C LEU A 45 -4.92 6.92 6.11
N PHE A 46 -4.70 8.05 5.46
CA PHE A 46 -5.50 8.53 4.35
C PHE A 46 -4.64 8.54 3.10
N PHE A 47 -5.13 7.87 2.06
CA PHE A 47 -4.45 7.76 0.78
C PHE A 47 -5.10 8.74 -0.18
N ILE A 48 -4.28 9.62 -0.76
CA ILE A 48 -4.69 10.55 -1.80
C ILE A 48 -3.92 10.18 -3.07
N ASP A 49 -4.59 10.18 -4.22
CA ASP A 49 -3.95 9.82 -5.49
C ASP A 49 -3.23 8.46 -5.50
N THR A 50 -3.82 7.47 -4.80
CA THR A 50 -3.37 6.06 -4.78
C THR A 50 -4.47 5.20 -5.38
N VAL A 51 -4.12 4.31 -6.32
CA VAL A 51 -5.09 3.41 -6.96
C VAL A 51 -5.06 2.05 -6.29
N PHE A 52 -6.25 1.51 -6.00
CA PHE A 52 -6.45 0.20 -5.42
C PHE A 52 -7.10 -0.71 -6.45
N TYR A 53 -6.42 -1.81 -6.81
CA TYR A 53 -7.01 -2.86 -7.63
C TYR A 53 -7.25 -4.11 -6.80
N THR A 54 -8.37 -4.77 -7.08
CA THR A 54 -8.65 -6.12 -6.59
C THR A 54 -8.39 -7.11 -7.71
N VAL A 55 -7.63 -8.17 -7.43
CA VAL A 55 -7.46 -9.31 -8.32
C VAL A 55 -8.09 -10.54 -7.69
N SER A 56 -8.92 -11.24 -8.46
CA SER A 56 -9.39 -12.54 -8.04
C SER A 56 -8.27 -13.54 -8.31
N LEU A 57 -7.70 -14.10 -7.24
CA LEU A 57 -6.78 -15.22 -7.39
C LEU A 57 -7.61 -16.48 -7.64
N ALA A 58 -7.33 -17.14 -8.76
CA ALA A 58 -7.92 -18.42 -9.12
C ALA A 58 -7.34 -19.56 -8.28
#